data_AF-A0A7S2MB08-F1
#
_entry.id   AF-A0A7S2MB08-F1
#
_cell.length_a   1.000
_cell.length_b   1.000
_cell.length_c   1.000
_cell.angle_alpha   90.00
_cell.angle_beta   90.00
_cell.angle_gamma   90.00
#
_symmetry.space_group_name_H-M   'P 1'
#
loop_
_entity.id
_entity.type
_entity.pdbx_description
1 polymer ?
#
loop_
_entity_poly.entity_id
_entity_poly.type
_entity_poly.pdbx_seq_one_letter_code
_entity_poly.pdbx_strand_id
1 'polypeptide(L)'
;SELDQKFHFRSVLQEPAFNGEGCIGPLNMTGSCVTGDNAPVDCQVSEWSAWHSCSRTCGGGQEERSREVVRGARNSGAPCDASLLQTQPCGVEPCQAGLDELTPQDCQLGPWSLWN
;
A
#
# COMPACT_ATOMS: atom_id res chain seq x y z
N SER A 1 35.24 -0.64 -6.92
CA SER A 1 34.95 0.55 -6.10
C SER A 1 33.60 0.32 -5.48
N GLU A 2 33.66 -0.09 -4.22
CA GLU A 2 32.57 -0.70 -3.47
C GLU A 2 31.55 0.36 -3.01
N LEU A 3 30.28 -0.02 -3.06
CA LEU A 3 29.14 0.75 -2.57
C LEU A 3 29.04 0.57 -1.05
N ASP A 4 29.98 1.14 -0.31
CA ASP A 4 30.09 0.87 1.13
C ASP A 4 29.21 1.80 1.96
N GLN A 5 27.90 1.57 1.93
CA GLN A 5 27.02 2.00 3.00
C GLN A 5 27.45 1.28 4.28
N LYS A 6 27.77 2.03 5.34
CA LYS A 6 28.12 1.44 6.64
C LYS A 6 26.89 1.36 7.53
N PHE A 7 26.65 0.19 8.07
CA PHE A 7 25.56 -0.08 9.00
C PHE A 7 26.12 -0.27 10.40
N HIS A 8 25.47 0.33 11.39
CA HIS A 8 25.71 0.04 12.81
C HIS A 8 24.41 -0.45 13.44
N PHE A 9 24.49 -1.54 14.21
CA PHE A 9 23.35 -2.15 14.90
C PHE A 9 23.57 -2.13 16.41
N ARG A 10 22.50 -2.02 17.19
CA ARG A 10 22.50 -2.25 18.64
C ARG A 10 21.38 -3.24 18.98
N SER A 11 21.62 -4.13 19.95
CA SER A 11 20.64 -5.13 20.39
C SER A 11 20.17 -4.84 21.81
N VAL A 12 18.92 -5.18 22.10
CA VAL A 12 18.38 -5.13 23.46
C VAL A 12 19.00 -6.28 24.25
N LEU A 13 19.78 -5.97 25.28
CA LEU A 13 20.44 -6.98 26.11
C LEU A 13 19.56 -7.45 27.27
N GLN A 14 18.54 -6.67 27.65
CA GLN A 14 17.63 -6.94 28.75
C GLN A 14 16.27 -6.31 28.46
N GLU A 15 15.21 -7.11 28.55
CA GLU A 15 13.83 -6.67 28.36
C GLU A 15 13.30 -5.90 29.59
N PRO A 16 12.33 -4.98 29.41
CA PRO A 16 11.71 -4.27 30.53
C PRO A 16 10.95 -5.23 31.44
N ALA A 17 11.13 -5.08 32.76
CA ALA A 17 10.42 -5.83 33.79
C ALA A 17 9.83 -4.88 34.84
N PHE A 18 8.85 -5.34 35.61
CA PHE A 18 8.19 -4.59 36.69
C PHE A 18 7.69 -3.19 36.27
N ASN A 19 6.89 -3.13 35.20
CA ASN A 19 6.30 -1.90 34.66
C ASN A 19 7.32 -0.88 34.10
N GLY A 20 8.51 -1.34 33.70
CA GLY A 20 9.48 -0.50 33.00
C GLY A 20 9.04 -0.13 31.57
N GLU A 21 9.43 1.06 31.12
CA GLU A 21 9.21 1.50 29.74
C GLU A 21 10.15 0.78 28.76
N GLY A 22 9.63 0.43 27.59
CA GLY A 22 10.42 -0.20 26.53
C GLY A 22 11.51 0.71 25.99
N CYS A 23 12.54 0.12 25.36
CA CYS A 23 13.61 0.91 24.74
C CYS A 23 13.05 1.80 23.61
N ILE A 24 13.20 3.12 23.73
CA ILE A 24 12.75 4.08 22.73
C ILE A 24 13.91 4.43 21.78
N GLY A 25 13.66 4.30 20.48
CA GLY A 25 14.56 4.72 19.40
C GLY A 25 15.05 3.56 18.50
N PRO A 26 15.68 3.88 17.36
CA PRO A 26 16.05 2.89 16.34
C PRO A 26 17.16 1.95 16.82
N LEU A 27 17.14 0.69 16.36
CA LEU A 27 18.17 -0.32 16.64
C LEU A 27 19.24 -0.40 15.52
N ASN A 28 19.02 0.30 14.42
CA ASN A 28 19.92 0.41 13.28
C ASN A 28 20.19 1.89 12.94
N MET A 29 21.43 2.19 12.55
CA MET A 29 21.80 3.52 12.07
C MET A 29 22.72 3.39 10.86
N THR A 30 22.59 4.34 9.93
CA THR A 30 23.36 4.40 8.69
C THR A 30 24.21 5.67 8.67
N GLY A 31 25.48 5.58 8.25
CA GLY A 31 26.38 6.74 8.07
C GLY A 31 26.91 6.87 6.64
N SER A 32 27.16 8.11 6.20
CA SER A 32 27.67 8.47 4.85
C SER A 32 29.16 8.85 4.87
N CYS A 33 29.91 8.60 3.78
CA CYS A 33 31.29 9.10 3.57
C CYS A 33 31.31 10.21 2.49
N VAL A 34 32.18 11.22 2.63
CA VAL A 34 32.25 12.40 1.74
C VAL A 34 33.44 12.30 0.77
N THR A 35 33.18 12.23 -0.54
CA THR A 35 34.16 12.54 -1.61
C THR A 35 33.45 13.09 -2.85
N GLY A 36 33.87 14.28 -3.32
CA GLY A 36 33.76 14.84 -4.68
C GLY A 36 32.42 14.77 -5.44
N ASP A 37 31.87 15.94 -5.82
CA ASP A 37 30.56 16.18 -6.47
C ASP A 37 29.34 16.14 -5.52
N ASN A 38 29.28 17.10 -4.59
CA ASN A 38 28.17 17.30 -3.65
C ASN A 38 27.08 18.24 -4.19
N ALA A 39 26.65 18.07 -5.44
CA ALA A 39 25.37 18.65 -5.84
C ALA A 39 24.25 17.83 -5.18
N PRO A 40 23.24 18.46 -4.54
CA PRO A 40 22.04 17.77 -4.11
C PRO A 40 21.42 17.06 -5.30
N VAL A 41 21.14 15.77 -5.15
CA VAL A 41 20.46 14.98 -6.17
C VAL A 41 19.10 14.63 -5.60
N ASP A 42 18.06 15.21 -6.18
CA ASP A 42 16.70 14.90 -5.80
C ASP A 42 16.32 13.51 -6.28
N CYS A 43 15.46 12.90 -5.47
CA CYS A 43 14.86 11.62 -5.78
C CYS A 43 13.98 11.72 -7.03
N GLN A 44 14.00 10.68 -7.85
CA GLN A 44 13.20 10.59 -9.06
C GLN A 44 12.44 9.28 -9.05
N VAL A 45 11.14 9.36 -9.35
CA VAL A 45 10.27 8.20 -9.57
C VAL A 45 10.01 8.00 -11.05
N SER A 46 9.67 6.79 -11.44
CA SER A 46 9.22 6.48 -12.79
C SER A 46 7.89 7.16 -13.10
N GLU A 47 7.51 7.14 -14.36
CA GLU A 47 6.11 7.30 -14.75
C GLU A 47 5.26 6.20 -14.09
N TRP A 48 3.98 6.50 -13.91
CA TRP A 48 3.02 5.50 -13.45
C TRP A 48 2.87 4.38 -14.47
N SER A 49 2.73 3.15 -13.98
CA SER A 49 2.25 2.04 -14.79
C SER A 49 0.86 2.34 -15.35
N ALA A 50 0.46 1.59 -16.37
CA ALA A 50 -0.96 1.48 -16.70
C ALA A 50 -1.73 0.98 -15.47
N TRP A 51 -3.00 1.37 -15.39
CA TRP A 51 -3.93 0.79 -14.42
C TRP A 51 -4.06 -0.71 -14.63
N HIS A 52 -4.00 -1.46 -13.53
CA HIS A 52 -4.37 -2.86 -13.52
C HIS A 52 -5.85 -3.02 -13.84
N SER A 53 -6.25 -4.22 -14.25
CA SER A 53 -7.66 -4.51 -14.51
C SER A 53 -8.49 -4.28 -13.24
N CYS A 54 -9.65 -3.65 -13.41
CA CYS A 54 -10.57 -3.40 -12.32
C CYS A 54 -10.95 -4.71 -11.63
N SER A 55 -10.93 -4.72 -10.29
CA SER A 55 -11.29 -5.91 -9.50
C SER A 55 -12.72 -6.38 -9.72
N ARG A 56 -13.60 -5.50 -10.21
CA ARG A 56 -14.97 -5.83 -10.60
C ARG A 56 -15.36 -5.06 -11.86
N THR A 57 -16.03 -5.72 -12.79
CA THR A 57 -16.53 -5.07 -14.00
C THR A 57 -17.80 -4.26 -13.77
N CYS A 58 -18.50 -4.50 -12.66
CA CYS A 58 -19.73 -3.82 -12.26
C CYS A 58 -19.88 -3.81 -10.73
N GLY A 59 -20.81 -3.00 -10.22
CA GLY A 59 -21.18 -2.96 -8.81
C GLY A 59 -20.12 -2.35 -7.89
N GLY A 60 -19.15 -1.63 -8.46
CA GLY A 60 -18.07 -0.95 -7.77
C GLY A 60 -16.88 -1.87 -7.45
N GLY A 61 -15.75 -1.62 -8.12
CA GLY A 61 -14.46 -2.24 -7.89
C GLY A 61 -13.36 -1.20 -7.65
N GLN A 62 -12.12 -1.67 -7.57
CA GLN A 62 -10.92 -0.86 -7.44
C GLN A 62 -9.89 -1.31 -8.49
N GLU A 63 -9.15 -0.36 -9.02
CA GLU A 63 -7.98 -0.60 -9.85
C GLU A 63 -6.78 0.07 -9.22
N GLU A 64 -5.60 -0.51 -9.46
CA GLU A 64 -4.35 -0.06 -8.88
C GLU A 64 -3.34 0.25 -9.99
N ARG A 65 -2.46 1.21 -9.74
CA ARG A 65 -1.26 1.43 -10.55
C ARG A 65 -0.09 1.72 -9.64
N SER A 66 1.11 1.40 -10.12
CA SER A 66 2.34 1.57 -9.34
C SER A 66 3.39 2.37 -10.12
N ARG A 67 4.33 2.95 -9.39
CA ARG A 67 5.55 3.56 -9.93
C ARG A 67 6.71 3.20 -9.01
N GLU A 68 7.93 3.26 -9.51
CA GLU A 68 9.12 2.88 -8.75
C GLU A 68 10.08 4.06 -8.58
N VAL A 69 10.94 3.98 -7.57
CA VAL A 69 12.03 4.94 -7.39
C VAL A 69 13.14 4.60 -8.38
N VAL A 70 13.27 5.39 -9.45
CA VAL A 70 14.35 5.22 -10.44
C VAL A 70 15.68 5.78 -9.96
N ARG A 71 15.66 6.77 -9.05
CA ARG A 71 16.85 7.32 -8.42
C ARG A 71 16.54 7.79 -7.01
N GLY A 72 17.23 7.25 -6.01
CA GLY A 72 17.17 7.74 -4.63
C GLY A 72 17.84 9.11 -4.47
N ALA A 73 17.38 9.88 -3.47
CA ALA A 73 18.01 11.16 -3.11
C ALA A 73 19.47 10.97 -2.65
N ARG A 74 20.35 11.92 -2.98
CA ARG A 74 21.74 11.97 -2.51
C ARG A 74 22.12 13.39 -2.11
N ASN A 75 23.17 13.54 -1.29
CA ASN A 75 23.78 14.82 -0.94
C ASN A 75 22.74 15.87 -0.48
N SER A 76 21.86 15.51 0.45
CA SER A 76 20.75 16.37 0.94
C SER A 76 19.71 16.80 -0.10
N GLY A 77 19.59 16.09 -1.22
CA GLY A 77 18.47 16.24 -2.16
C GLY A 77 17.13 15.80 -1.57
N ALA A 78 16.04 16.25 -2.18
CA ALA A 78 14.68 15.98 -1.73
C ALA A 78 14.33 14.48 -1.84
N PRO A 79 13.69 13.88 -0.82
CA PRO A 79 13.24 12.50 -0.86
C PRO A 79 12.07 12.32 -1.85
N CYS A 80 11.87 11.10 -2.34
CA CYS A 80 10.70 10.79 -3.17
C CYS A 80 9.42 10.86 -2.35
N ASP A 81 8.32 11.16 -3.03
CA ASP A 81 6.99 10.95 -2.50
C ASP A 81 6.81 9.47 -2.08
N ALA A 82 6.21 9.25 -0.91
CA ALA A 82 5.97 7.91 -0.37
C ALA A 82 4.89 7.15 -1.14
N SER A 83 4.06 7.87 -1.92
CA SER A 83 3.00 7.27 -2.74
C SER A 83 3.58 6.64 -4.01
N LEU A 84 4.01 5.38 -3.89
CA LEU A 84 4.43 4.50 -5.00
C LEU A 84 3.29 3.64 -5.55
N LEU A 85 2.16 3.57 -4.82
CA LEU A 85 0.96 2.86 -5.20
C LEU A 85 -0.21 3.85 -5.21
N GLN A 86 -1.08 3.75 -6.21
CA GLN A 86 -2.31 4.52 -6.29
C GLN A 86 -3.48 3.57 -6.58
N THR A 87 -4.61 3.84 -5.93
CA THR A 87 -5.86 3.10 -6.10
C THR A 87 -6.97 4.06 -6.50
N GLN A 88 -7.87 3.63 -7.39
CA GLN A 88 -9.03 4.40 -7.82
C GLN A 88 -10.28 3.51 -7.97
N PRO A 89 -11.49 4.02 -7.68
CA PRO A 89 -12.73 3.31 -7.97
C PRO A 89 -12.94 3.12 -9.48
N CYS A 90 -13.39 1.93 -9.85
CA CYS A 90 -13.71 1.52 -11.21
C CYS A 90 -14.94 0.59 -11.21
N GLY A 91 -15.44 0.17 -12.38
CA GLY A 91 -16.57 -0.77 -12.45
C GLY A 91 -17.84 -0.27 -11.75
N VAL A 92 -18.07 1.05 -11.75
CA VAL A 92 -19.20 1.70 -11.06
C VAL A 92 -20.55 1.44 -11.72
N GLU A 93 -20.54 0.85 -12.92
CA GLU A 93 -21.74 0.46 -13.63
C GLU A 93 -22.55 -0.54 -12.79
N PRO A 94 -23.87 -0.35 -12.68
CA PRO A 94 -24.71 -1.31 -11.97
C PRO A 94 -24.58 -2.68 -12.64
N CYS A 95 -24.39 -3.72 -11.84
CA CYS A 95 -24.41 -5.08 -12.37
C CYS A 95 -25.77 -5.36 -12.98
N GLN A 96 -25.78 -5.92 -14.20
CA GLN A 96 -27.01 -6.44 -14.77
C GLN A 96 -27.52 -7.55 -13.87
N ALA A 97 -28.75 -7.42 -13.38
CA ALA A 97 -29.42 -8.50 -12.69
C ALA A 97 -29.65 -9.63 -13.70
N GLY A 98 -28.81 -10.67 -13.63
CA GLY A 98 -29.05 -11.96 -14.26
C GLY A 98 -28.09 -12.35 -15.38
N LEU A 99 -26.86 -12.74 -15.02
CA LEU A 99 -26.11 -13.83 -15.67
C LEU A 99 -25.17 -14.53 -14.68
N ASP A 100 -25.66 -14.79 -13.46
CA ASP A 100 -25.33 -15.96 -12.65
C ASP A 100 -26.45 -16.09 -11.60
N GLU A 101 -26.99 -17.31 -11.47
CA GLU A 101 -28.18 -17.65 -10.66
C GLU A 101 -28.15 -17.08 -9.24
N LEU A 102 -28.87 -15.99 -8.95
CA LEU A 102 -29.52 -15.73 -7.65
C LEU A 102 -30.51 -14.57 -7.80
N THR A 103 -31.66 -14.82 -8.44
CA THR A 103 -32.83 -13.95 -8.24
C THR A 103 -33.39 -14.20 -6.84
N PRO A 104 -33.63 -13.18 -6.00
CA PRO A 104 -34.37 -13.36 -4.76
C PRO A 104 -35.77 -13.90 -5.06
N GLN A 105 -36.12 -15.03 -4.45
CA GLN A 105 -37.48 -15.57 -4.51
C GLN A 105 -38.21 -15.17 -3.23
N ASP A 106 -39.22 -14.32 -3.38
CA ASP A 106 -40.05 -13.88 -2.26
C ASP A 106 -41.01 -14.99 -1.83
N CYS A 107 -41.27 -15.09 -0.52
CA CYS A 107 -42.30 -15.98 0.01
C CYS A 107 -43.70 -15.51 -0.41
N GLN A 108 -44.47 -16.40 -1.01
CA GLN A 108 -45.91 -16.21 -1.23
C GLN A 108 -46.71 -17.01 -0.20
N LEU A 109 -47.60 -16.34 0.54
CA LEU A 109 -48.53 -16.99 1.45
C LEU A 109 -49.64 -17.70 0.66
N GLY A 110 -49.94 -18.94 1.04
CA GLY A 110 -51.10 -19.66 0.53
C GLY A 110 -52.43 -19.03 1.00
N PRO A 111 -53.55 -19.35 0.33
CA PRO A 111 -54.86 -18.88 0.75
C PRO A 111 -55.20 -19.40 2.16
N TRP A 112 -55.90 -18.58 2.94
CA TRP A 112 -56.40 -18.95 4.25
C TRP A 112 -57.25 -20.23 4.15
N SER A 113 -57.05 -21.18 5.05
CA SER A 113 -57.98 -22.28 5.23
C SER A 113 -59.36 -21.73 5.59
N LEU A 114 -60.43 -22.36 5.10
CA LEU A 114 -61.78 -22.00 5.52
C LEU A 114 -61.91 -22.14 7.03
N TRP A 115 -62.53 -21.15 7.66
CA TRP A 115 -62.85 -21.15 9.07
C TRP A 115 -63.72 -22.39 9.40
N ASN A 116 -63.36 -23.11 10.46
CA ASN A 116 -64.21 -24.15 11.07
C ASN A 116 -65.13 -23.54 12.13
#